data_AF-A0A2X0SGG2-F1
#
_entry.id   AF-A0A2X0SGG2-F1
#
_cell.length_a   1.000
_cell.length_b   1.000
_cell.length_c   1.000
_cell.angle_alpha   90.00
_cell.angle_beta   90.00
_cell.angle_gamma   90.00
#
_symmetry.space_group_name_H-M   'P 1'
#
loop_
_entity.id
_entity.type
_entity.pdbx_description
1 polymer ?
#
loop_
_entity_poly.entity_id
_entity_poly.type
_entity_poly.pdbx_seq_one_letter_code
_entity_poly.pdbx_strand_id
1 'polypeptide(L)'
;MQELEMLAEIPAEKVETVLLIHPHVLTDFIEYNDFLDVVDAALEDMDLEGELQVAGFHPQWKFAETQPDDIENYTNRSPYPMLHIFREASVLQAVSAFPEADKIFEKNIETLRKLGHSGWSDLGLDKGVLRQKNK
;
A
#
# COMPACT_ATOMS: atom_id res chain seq x y z
N MET A 1 12.39 -11.81 1.61
CA MET A 1 13.34 -11.99 0.50
C MET A 1 12.77 -12.88 -0.60
N GLN A 2 12.31 -14.11 -0.33
CA GLN A 2 11.77 -15.04 -1.36
C GLN A 2 10.81 -14.40 -2.38
N GLU A 3 9.87 -13.56 -1.93
CA GLU A 3 8.88 -12.93 -2.82
C GLU A 3 9.49 -11.85 -3.74
N LEU A 4 10.56 -11.19 -3.28
CA LEU A 4 11.35 -10.24 -4.08
C LEU A 4 12.14 -10.99 -5.16
N GLU A 5 12.83 -12.07 -4.78
CA GLU A 5 13.58 -12.94 -5.71
C GLU A 5 12.65 -13.51 -6.78
N MET A 6 11.52 -14.08 -6.36
CA MET A 6 10.55 -14.67 -7.27
C MET A 6 9.97 -13.64 -8.24
N LEU A 7 9.62 -12.45 -7.78
CA LEU A 7 9.14 -11.41 -8.67
C LEU A 7 10.25 -10.92 -9.61
N ALA A 8 11.50 -10.77 -9.15
CA ALA A 8 12.62 -10.36 -10.00
C ALA A 8 12.89 -11.38 -11.13
N GLU A 9 12.79 -12.68 -10.86
CA GLU A 9 13.10 -13.74 -11.83
C GLU A 9 11.95 -14.09 -12.78
N ILE A 10 10.70 -14.04 -12.31
CA ILE A 10 9.55 -14.42 -13.11
C ILE A 10 9.23 -13.30 -14.12
N PRO A 11 9.00 -13.62 -15.42
CA PRO A 11 8.57 -12.62 -16.39
C PRO A 11 7.28 -11.90 -15.99
N ALA A 12 7.20 -10.60 -16.29
CA ALA A 12 6.06 -9.73 -15.96
C ALA A 12 4.72 -10.27 -16.49
N GLU A 13 4.71 -10.95 -17.65
CA GLU A 13 3.51 -11.53 -18.23
C GLU A 13 2.92 -12.70 -17.42
N LYS A 14 3.73 -13.28 -16.51
CA LYS A 14 3.28 -14.35 -15.60
C LYS A 14 2.90 -13.79 -14.23
N VAL A 15 3.75 -12.93 -13.67
CA VAL A 15 3.52 -12.28 -12.37
C VAL A 15 3.97 -10.83 -12.46
N GLU A 16 2.98 -9.94 -12.42
CA GLU A 16 3.20 -8.49 -12.52
C GLU A 16 3.54 -7.86 -11.17
N THR A 17 2.81 -8.26 -10.12
CA THR A 17 2.96 -7.72 -8.76
C THR A 17 2.70 -8.79 -7.72
N VAL A 18 3.19 -8.59 -6.50
CA VAL A 18 2.94 -9.44 -5.34
C VAL A 18 2.31 -8.60 -4.23
N LEU A 19 1.28 -9.13 -3.57
CA LEU A 19 0.68 -8.53 -2.38
C LEU A 19 0.94 -9.43 -1.17
N LEU A 20 1.69 -8.93 -0.20
CA LEU A 20 1.94 -9.60 1.07
C LEU A 20 0.99 -9.05 2.12
N ILE A 21 0.23 -9.94 2.77
CA ILE A 21 -0.74 -9.58 3.80
C ILE A 21 -0.29 -10.16 5.13
N HIS A 22 -0.16 -9.31 6.15
CA HIS A 22 0.32 -9.67 7.48
C HIS A 22 -0.79 -9.54 8.53
N PRO A 23 -1.77 -10.46 8.58
CA PRO A 23 -2.94 -10.32 9.45
C PRO A 23 -2.65 -10.45 10.96
N HIS A 24 -1.44 -10.89 11.33
CA HIS A 24 -1.08 -11.27 12.70
C HIS A 24 0.20 -10.62 13.22
N VAL A 25 0.89 -9.83 12.40
CA VAL A 25 2.16 -9.14 12.75
C VAL A 25 2.15 -7.76 12.13
N LEU A 26 3.00 -6.86 12.63
CA LEU A 26 3.08 -5.46 12.16
C LEU A 26 1.74 -4.72 12.28
N THR A 27 0.93 -5.08 13.29
CA THR A 27 -0.39 -4.47 13.52
C THR A 27 -0.31 -3.11 14.22
N ASP A 28 0.84 -2.80 14.83
CA ASP A 28 1.16 -1.46 15.31
C ASP A 28 1.76 -0.64 14.16
N PHE A 29 1.24 0.56 13.94
CA PHE A 29 1.65 1.37 12.80
C PHE A 29 3.09 1.87 12.90
N ILE A 30 3.60 2.14 14.10
CA ILE A 30 4.98 2.62 14.26
C ILE A 30 5.95 1.49 13.95
N GLU A 31 5.71 0.30 14.50
CA GLU A 31 6.50 -0.89 14.15
C GLU A 31 6.43 -1.22 12.66
N TYR A 32 5.25 -1.08 12.04
CA TYR A 32 5.07 -1.26 10.61
C TYR A 32 5.85 -0.22 9.79
N ASN A 33 5.81 1.05 10.20
CA ASN A 33 6.50 2.12 9.50
C ASN A 33 8.02 1.94 9.57
N ASP A 34 8.56 1.58 10.75
CA ASP A 34 9.98 1.25 10.92
C ASP A 34 10.38 0.02 10.10
N PHE A 35 9.46 -0.93 9.90
CA PHE A 35 9.70 -2.10 9.06
C PHE A 35 9.82 -1.76 7.56
N LEU A 36 9.24 -0.64 7.09
CA LEU A 36 9.42 -0.23 5.69
C LEU A 36 10.89 0.11 5.39
N ASP A 37 11.61 0.71 6.34
CA ASP A 37 13.05 0.97 6.18
C ASP A 37 13.85 -0.34 6.02
N VAL A 38 13.42 -1.42 6.68
CA VAL A 38 14.02 -2.76 6.52
C VAL A 38 13.72 -3.33 5.14
N VAL A 39 12.53 -3.07 4.59
CA VAL A 39 12.16 -3.48 3.23
C VAL A 39 12.98 -2.73 2.18
N ASP A 40 13.18 -1.43 2.37
CA ASP A 40 14.00 -0.62 1.47
C ASP A 40 15.47 -1.07 1.49
N ALA A 41 16.04 -1.29 2.67
CA ALA A 41 17.39 -1.84 2.81
C ALA A 41 17.53 -3.23 2.16
N ALA A 42 16.48 -4.06 2.24
CA ALA A 42 16.44 -5.36 1.59
C ALA A 42 16.45 -5.27 0.05
N LEU A 43 15.82 -4.25 -0.54
CA LEU A 43 15.89 -4.03 -1.99
C LEU A 43 17.30 -3.60 -2.41
N GLU A 44 17.93 -2.71 -1.65
CA GLU A 44 19.30 -2.24 -1.88
C GLU A 44 20.31 -3.41 -1.78
N ASP A 45 20.26 -4.19 -0.69
CA ASP A 45 21.16 -5.34 -0.46
C ASP A 45 21.07 -6.42 -1.54
N MET A 46 19.94 -6.47 -2.27
CA MET A 46 19.68 -7.45 -3.34
C MET A 46 19.91 -6.90 -4.75
N ASP A 47 20.36 -5.65 -4.89
CA ASP A 47 20.46 -4.94 -6.18
C ASP A 47 19.11 -4.87 -6.93
N LEU A 48 18.00 -4.76 -6.19
CA LEU A 48 16.63 -4.65 -6.73
C LEU A 48 16.06 -3.21 -6.65
N GLU A 49 16.81 -2.27 -6.10
CA GLU A 49 16.51 -0.84 -6.17
C GLU A 49 16.47 -0.39 -7.64
N GLY A 50 15.44 0.35 -8.04
CA GLY A 50 15.22 0.77 -9.42
C GLY A 50 14.53 -0.28 -10.31
N GLU A 51 14.43 -1.53 -9.85
CA GLU A 51 13.74 -2.63 -10.56
C GLU A 51 12.38 -2.92 -9.93
N LEU A 52 12.36 -3.03 -8.60
CA LEU A 52 11.16 -3.26 -7.81
C LEU A 52 10.91 -2.10 -6.83
N GLN A 53 9.64 -1.82 -6.58
CA GLN A 53 9.19 -0.85 -5.58
C GLN A 53 8.17 -1.51 -4.66
N VAL A 54 8.15 -1.07 -3.40
CA VAL A 54 7.16 -1.50 -2.41
C VAL A 54 6.30 -0.33 -1.96
N ALA A 55 4.98 -0.50 -2.04
CA ALA A 55 4.01 0.40 -1.44
C ALA A 55 3.40 -0.22 -0.18
N GLY A 56 3.37 0.57 0.90
CA GLY A 56 2.81 0.15 2.17
C GLY A 56 1.34 0.52 2.35
N PHE A 57 0.60 -0.35 3.04
CA PHE A 57 -0.77 -0.12 3.46
C PHE A 57 -0.98 -0.66 4.88
N HIS A 58 -1.69 0.11 5.71
CA HIS A 58 -1.91 -0.26 7.11
C HIS A 58 -3.31 0.15 7.59
N PRO A 59 -4.00 -0.60 8.48
CA PRO A 59 -5.30 -0.19 9.01
C PRO A 59 -5.30 1.17 9.70
N GLN A 60 -4.16 1.53 10.27
CA GLN A 60 -3.90 2.80 10.95
C GLN A 60 -2.93 3.68 10.16
N TRP A 61 -2.87 3.54 8.83
CA TRP A 61 -2.02 4.40 8.00
C TRP A 61 -2.25 5.88 8.33
N LYS A 62 -1.16 6.62 8.44
CA LYS A 62 -1.15 8.04 8.76
C LYS A 62 0.02 8.70 8.05
N PHE A 63 -0.26 9.71 7.23
CA PHE A 63 0.79 10.55 6.65
C PHE A 63 1.47 11.44 7.72
N ALA A 64 2.70 11.87 7.46
CA ALA A 64 3.50 12.62 8.44
C ALA A 64 2.81 13.90 8.94
N GLU A 65 2.13 14.62 8.05
CA GLU A 65 1.52 15.92 8.33
C GLU A 65 0.02 15.87 8.66
N THR A 66 -0.54 14.68 8.90
CA THR A 66 -1.98 14.51 9.17
C THR A 66 -2.25 14.15 10.62
N GLN A 67 -3.51 14.25 11.04
CA GLN A 67 -4.02 13.63 12.26
C GLN A 67 -4.46 12.19 11.98
N PRO A 68 -4.47 11.29 12.98
CA PRO A 68 -4.84 9.88 12.78
C PRO A 68 -6.14 9.69 12.01
N ASP A 69 -7.17 10.48 12.33
CA ASP A 69 -8.51 10.34 11.76
C ASP A 69 -8.75 11.16 10.49
N ASP A 70 -7.75 11.86 9.94
CA ASP A 70 -7.97 12.63 8.71
C ASP A 70 -8.33 11.71 7.54
N ILE A 71 -9.38 12.09 6.80
CA ILE A 71 -9.97 11.26 5.74
C ILE A 71 -8.99 10.96 4.60
N GLU A 72 -7.98 11.79 4.38
CA GLU A 72 -6.95 11.54 3.38
C GLU A 72 -6.06 10.34 3.70
N ASN A 73 -5.89 9.98 4.97
CA ASN A 73 -5.16 8.78 5.34
C ASN A 73 -5.83 7.50 4.79
N TYR A 74 -7.14 7.56 4.54
CA TYR A 74 -7.90 6.41 4.05
C TYR A 74 -7.55 6.03 2.61
N THR A 75 -6.76 6.83 1.88
CA THR A 75 -6.23 6.43 0.57
C THR A 75 -5.30 5.22 0.66
N ASN A 76 -4.66 5.02 1.82
CA ASN A 76 -3.67 3.98 2.06
C ASN A 76 -4.05 3.11 3.27
N ARG A 77 -5.26 3.27 3.83
CA ARG A 77 -5.78 2.36 4.84
C ARG A 77 -6.21 1.04 4.22
N SER A 78 -5.96 -0.05 4.95
CA SER A 78 -6.27 -1.41 4.52
C SER A 78 -6.86 -2.24 5.67
N PRO A 79 -7.49 -3.39 5.39
CA PRO A 79 -8.01 -4.28 6.43
C PRO A 79 -6.92 -4.88 7.34
N TYR A 80 -5.72 -5.08 6.79
CA TYR A 80 -4.55 -5.64 7.46
C TYR A 80 -3.29 -4.88 7.02
N PRO A 81 -2.19 -4.96 7.77
CA PRO A 81 -0.88 -4.53 7.27
C PRO A 81 -0.53 -5.27 5.97
N MET A 82 -0.14 -4.54 4.92
CA MET A 82 0.17 -5.12 3.61
C MET A 82 1.31 -4.40 2.90
N LEU A 83 2.10 -5.16 2.16
CA LEU A 83 3.11 -4.66 1.23
C LEU A 83 2.70 -5.03 -0.18
N HIS A 84 2.64 -4.05 -1.07
CA HIS A 84 2.44 -4.25 -2.50
C HIS A 84 3.76 -4.06 -3.21
N ILE A 85 4.32 -5.16 -3.72
CA ILE A 85 5.58 -5.20 -4.46
C ILE A 85 5.25 -5.19 -5.95
N PHE A 86 5.84 -4.29 -6.71
CA PHE A 86 5.59 -4.15 -8.15
C PHE A 86 6.84 -3.67 -8.88
N ARG A 87 6.83 -3.77 -10.21
CA ARG A 87 7.96 -3.42 -11.07
C ARG A 87 7.95 -1.94 -11.40
N GLU A 88 9.09 -1.28 -11.23
CA GLU A 88 9.22 0.14 -11.55
C GLU A 88 9.03 0.37 -13.06
N ALA A 89 9.61 -0.49 -13.91
CA ALA A 89 9.47 -0.42 -15.36
C ALA A 89 7.99 -0.43 -15.82
N SER A 90 7.15 -1.27 -15.19
CA SER A 90 5.72 -1.34 -15.49
C SER A 90 4.97 -0.09 -15.06
N VAL A 91 5.33 0.48 -13.91
CA VAL A 91 4.75 1.75 -13.45
C VAL A 91 5.14 2.89 -14.39
N LEU A 92 6.41 2.99 -14.78
CA LEU A 92 6.88 4.00 -15.73
C LEU A 92 6.16 3.89 -17.08
N GLN A 93 5.94 2.66 -17.57
CA GLN A 93 5.16 2.43 -18.79
C GLN A 93 3.70 2.89 -18.63
N ALA A 94 3.06 2.54 -17.51
CA ALA A 94 1.68 2.95 -17.23
C ALA A 94 1.59 4.48 -17.13
N VAL A 95 2.45 5.12 -16.34
CA VAL A 95 2.53 6.59 -16.20
C VAL A 95 2.72 7.26 -17.55
N SER A 96 3.60 6.73 -18.41
CA SER A 96 3.83 7.27 -19.76
C SER A 96 2.60 7.18 -20.66
N ALA A 97 1.71 6.20 -20.43
CA ALA A 97 0.45 6.05 -21.15
C ALA A 97 -0.68 6.93 -20.60
N PHE A 98 -0.55 7.46 -19.38
CA PHE A 98 -1.57 8.26 -18.69
C PHE A 98 -1.04 9.68 -18.40
N PRO A 99 -1.46 10.72 -19.17
CA PRO A 99 -0.94 12.10 -19.06
C PRO A 99 -1.09 12.81 -17.71
N GLU A 100 -1.70 12.17 -16.71
CA GLU A 100 -2.01 12.75 -15.40
C GLU A 100 -1.76 11.75 -14.25
N ALA A 101 -0.85 10.79 -14.44
CA ALA A 101 -0.58 9.76 -13.44
C ALA A 101 0.05 10.33 -12.16
N ASP A 102 0.85 11.39 -12.29
CA ASP A 102 1.39 12.21 -11.20
C ASP A 102 0.29 12.79 -10.30
N LYS A 103 -0.90 13.06 -10.86
CA LYS A 103 -2.04 13.60 -10.13
C LYS A 103 -2.89 12.54 -9.44
N ILE A 104 -2.61 11.24 -9.61
CA ILE A 104 -3.44 10.17 -9.01
C ILE A 104 -3.49 10.33 -7.49
N PHE A 105 -2.35 10.59 -6.86
CA PHE A 105 -2.26 10.79 -5.41
C PHE A 105 -3.14 11.96 -4.95
N GLU A 106 -2.97 13.14 -5.56
CA GLU A 106 -3.75 14.34 -5.23
C GLU A 106 -5.25 14.11 -5.46
N LYS A 107 -5.62 13.49 -6.58
CA LYS A 107 -7.02 13.16 -6.91
C LYS A 107 -7.64 12.20 -5.91
N ASN A 108 -6.90 11.19 -5.43
CA ASN A 108 -7.38 10.26 -4.41
C ASN A 108 -7.67 10.99 -3.10
N ILE A 109 -6.75 11.85 -2.65
CA ILE A 109 -6.93 12.68 -1.47
C ILE A 109 -8.14 13.61 -1.64
N GLU A 110 -8.24 14.33 -2.75
CA GLU A 110 -9.39 15.20 -3.03
C GLU A 110 -10.71 14.42 -3.05
N THR A 111 -10.70 13.22 -3.62
CA THR A 111 -11.88 12.35 -3.70
C THR A 111 -12.33 11.96 -2.31
N LEU A 112 -11.40 11.55 -1.44
CA LEU A 112 -11.72 11.21 -0.06
C LEU A 112 -12.13 12.43 0.77
N ARG A 113 -11.51 13.60 0.55
CA ARG A 113 -11.95 14.87 1.16
C ARG A 113 -13.38 15.25 0.74
N LYS A 114 -13.74 15.07 -0.54
CA LYS A 114 -15.11 15.30 -1.05
C LYS A 114 -16.11 14.28 -0.50
N LEU A 115 -15.70 13.03 -0.33
CA LEU A 115 -16.51 11.95 0.23
C LEU A 115 -16.77 12.18 1.73
N GLY A 116 -15.72 12.57 2.48
CA GLY A 116 -15.73 12.74 3.92
C GLY A 116 -16.02 11.44 4.70
N HIS A 117 -16.02 11.53 6.02
CA HIS A 117 -16.30 10.37 6.89
C HIS A 117 -17.72 9.83 6.75
N SER A 118 -18.71 10.70 6.50
CA SER A 118 -20.09 10.27 6.28
C SER A 118 -20.18 9.41 5.02
N GLY A 119 -19.68 9.91 3.89
CA GLY A 119 -19.70 9.16 2.63
C GLY A 119 -18.89 7.88 2.72
N TRP A 120 -17.76 7.89 3.42
CA TRP A 120 -16.98 6.67 3.67
C TRP A 120 -17.77 5.63 4.48
N SER A 121 -18.45 6.06 5.54
CA SER A 121 -19.26 5.18 6.41
C SER A 121 -20.46 4.58 5.66
N ASP A 122 -21.05 5.35 4.74
CA ASP A 122 -22.16 4.90 3.90
C ASP A 122 -21.76 3.78 2.93
N LEU A 123 -20.46 3.59 2.65
CA LEU A 123 -19.96 2.44 1.89
C LEU A 123 -20.10 1.11 2.65
N GLY A 124 -20.26 1.15 3.98
CA GLY A 124 -20.46 -0.04 4.82
C GLY A 124 -19.28 -1.01 4.91
N LEU A 125 -18.06 -0.53 4.59
CA LEU A 125 -16.83 -1.33 4.56
C LEU A 125 -16.32 -1.74 5.96
N ASP A 126 -16.73 -1.00 6.98
CA ASP A 126 -16.40 -1.21 8.41
C ASP A 126 -17.10 -2.45 9.02
N LYS A 127 -18.18 -2.94 8.40
CA LYS A 127 -19.04 -4.00 8.96
C LYS A 127 -18.50 -5.42 8.76
N GLY A 128 -17.44 -5.60 7.96
CA GLY A 128 -16.98 -6.91 7.50
C GLY A 128 -15.71 -7.47 8.17
N VAL A 129 -14.79 -6.64 8.66
CA VAL A 129 -13.42 -7.10 8.98
C VAL A 129 -13.25 -7.54 10.45
N LEU A 130 -14.09 -7.08 11.38
CA LEU A 130 -13.91 -7.35 12.82
C LEU A 130 -14.91 -8.36 13.44
N ARG A 131 -15.84 -8.92 12.67
CA ARG A 131 -16.88 -9.82 13.22
C ARG A 131 -16.48 -11.28 13.45
N GLN A 132 -15.23 -11.68 13.20
CA GLN A 132 -14.78 -13.07 13.38
C GLN A 132 -13.87 -13.33 14.60
N LYS A 133 -13.81 -12.43 15.60
CA LYS A 133 -13.07 -12.70 16.85
C LYS A 133 -13.91 -13.15 18.05
N ASN A 134 -15.21 -13.39 17.90
CA ASN A 134 -16.04 -13.95 18.98
C ASN A 134 -17.02 -15.00 18.45
N LYS A 135 -16.54 -16.23 18.25
CA LYS A 135 -17.33 -17.46 18.43
C LYS A 135 -16.43 -18.63 18.73
#